data_AF-A0A1A6FT06-F1
#
_entry.id   AF-A0A1A6FT06-F1
#
_cell.length_a   1.000
_cell.length_b   1.000
_cell.length_c   1.000
_cell.angle_alpha   90.00
_cell.angle_beta   90.00
_cell.angle_gamma   90.00
#
_symmetry.space_group_name_H-M   'P 1'
#
loop_
_entity.id
_entity.type
_entity.pdbx_description
1 polymer ?
#
loop_
_entity_poly.entity_id
_entity_poly.type
_entity_poly.pdbx_seq_one_letter_code
_entity_poly.pdbx_strand_id
1 'polypeptide(L)'
;MAVLLADSEDATGDDAPGLMAEQIEAGCLGGVAYADIWTELEPGLMGRAPSRLLRILRGCGALEQILPEVDALFGVPQISDGLGEVDLGEHLLAALDEAAALDAPLSVRFALLTMNVGKYDSPREHLPVHYKHIERGAPRIEGIAERFGAPDDWRELALLALAECERVHRASQVRAGPVALMLERLGAFDARERFDRLMMVCACDFRGHGNGDKTYAKAALLADALAACAAIEDTSAEARAAAIAAAFRSQRWSSETA
;
A
#
# COMPACT_ATOMS: atom_id res chain seq x y z
N MET A 1 16.03 19.98 -0.31
CA MET A 1 17.33 19.46 0.23
C MET A 1 17.28 17.95 0.50
N ALA A 2 16.28 17.45 1.23
CA ALA A 2 16.12 16.01 1.47
C ALA A 2 16.02 15.17 0.17
N VAL A 3 15.27 15.65 -0.83
CA VAL A 3 15.19 15.00 -2.17
C VAL A 3 16.57 14.89 -2.82
N LEU A 4 17.32 16.00 -2.86
CA LEU A 4 18.67 16.03 -3.45
C LEU A 4 19.62 15.06 -2.74
N LEU A 5 19.57 14.98 -1.41
CA LEU A 5 20.37 14.03 -0.64
C LEU A 5 19.95 12.57 -0.89
N ALA A 6 18.64 12.31 -1.07
CA ALA A 6 18.11 10.99 -1.36
C ALA A 6 18.53 10.47 -2.75
N ASP A 7 18.80 11.36 -3.70
CA ASP A 7 19.25 11.01 -5.06
C ASP A 7 20.77 10.89 -5.20
N SER A 8 21.55 11.55 -4.35
CA SER A 8 23.02 11.43 -4.35
C SER A 8 23.47 10.14 -3.65
N GLU A 9 24.18 9.24 -4.32
CA GLU A 9 24.76 8.02 -3.69
C GLU A 9 25.84 8.36 -2.63
N ASP A 10 26.44 9.55 -2.71
CA ASP A 10 27.62 9.98 -1.93
C ASP A 10 27.36 11.07 -0.86
N ALA A 11 26.12 11.49 -0.60
CA ALA A 11 25.91 12.60 0.33
C ALA A 11 25.93 12.18 1.81
N THR A 12 27.13 11.84 2.27
CA THR A 12 27.55 11.90 3.67
C THR A 12 28.45 13.11 3.87
N GLY A 13 27.94 14.30 3.58
CA GLY A 13 28.45 15.48 4.29
C GLY A 13 27.93 15.37 5.72
N ASP A 14 28.78 14.99 6.67
CA ASP A 14 28.43 14.71 8.09
C ASP A 14 27.59 15.83 8.72
N ASP A 15 27.67 17.06 8.19
CA ASP A 15 26.97 18.24 8.70
C ASP A 15 25.55 18.45 8.11
N ALA A 16 25.22 17.89 6.95
CA ALA A 16 23.96 18.19 6.25
C ALA A 16 22.69 17.70 6.99
N PRO A 17 22.67 16.50 7.60
CA PRO A 17 21.54 16.06 8.42
C PRO A 17 21.38 16.91 9.69
N GLY A 18 22.49 17.33 10.31
CA GLY A 18 22.48 18.18 11.52
C GLY A 18 21.89 19.56 11.24
N LEU A 19 22.30 20.19 10.14
CA LEU A 19 21.74 21.48 9.71
C LEU A 19 20.24 21.41 9.40
N MET A 20 19.75 20.30 8.85
CA MET A 20 18.30 20.13 8.65
C MET A 20 17.54 20.04 9.97
N ALA A 21 18.07 19.27 10.93
CA ALA A 21 17.44 19.15 12.24
C ALA A 21 17.34 20.52 12.94
N GLU A 22 18.43 21.32 12.91
CA GLU A 22 18.43 22.69 13.46
C GLU A 22 17.38 23.59 12.79
N GLN A 23 17.23 23.50 11.46
CA GLN A 23 16.22 24.27 10.73
C GLN A 23 14.79 23.87 11.09
N ILE A 24 14.54 22.56 11.25
CA ILE A 24 13.24 22.01 11.64
C ILE A 24 12.90 22.43 13.07
N GLU A 25 13.85 22.37 14.01
CA GLU A 25 13.70 22.86 15.38
C GLU A 25 13.46 24.38 15.43
N ALA A 26 14.10 25.14 14.53
CA ALA A 26 13.87 26.57 14.36
C ALA A 26 12.50 26.91 13.72
N GLY A 27 11.70 25.90 13.35
CA GLY A 27 10.34 26.07 12.83
C GLY A 27 10.29 26.47 11.36
N CYS A 28 11.25 26.03 10.54
CA CYS A 28 11.32 26.41 9.12
C CYS A 28 10.10 25.98 8.28
N LEU A 29 9.33 24.99 8.75
CA LEU A 29 8.07 24.56 8.13
C LEU A 29 6.87 25.44 8.54
N GLY A 30 7.05 26.33 9.52
CA GLY A 30 6.01 27.21 10.02
C GLY A 30 5.47 28.13 8.93
N GLY A 31 4.17 27.99 8.61
CA GLY A 31 3.49 28.82 7.62
C GLY A 31 3.69 28.37 6.17
N VAL A 32 4.43 27.29 5.91
CA VAL A 32 4.49 26.66 4.59
C VAL A 32 3.18 25.90 4.33
N ALA A 33 2.55 26.13 3.17
CA ALA A 33 1.33 25.41 2.82
C ALA A 33 1.66 23.94 2.52
N TYR A 34 0.81 23.02 2.94
CA TYR A 34 1.01 21.58 2.69
C TYR A 34 1.06 21.23 1.20
N ALA A 35 0.40 22.00 0.32
CA ALA A 35 0.50 21.84 -1.13
C ALA A 35 1.93 22.12 -1.65
N ASP A 36 2.63 23.10 -1.08
CA ASP A 36 4.02 23.39 -1.42
C ASP A 36 4.95 22.28 -0.90
N ILE A 37 4.68 21.79 0.32
CA ILE A 37 5.38 20.64 0.88
C ILE A 37 5.19 19.40 0.00
N TRP A 38 3.98 19.15 -0.50
CA TRP A 38 3.70 18.03 -1.39
C TRP A 38 4.49 18.13 -2.70
N THR A 39 4.56 19.32 -3.29
CA THR A 39 5.31 19.58 -4.53
C THR A 39 6.79 19.20 -4.39
N GLU A 40 7.35 19.35 -3.19
CA GLU A 40 8.72 18.93 -2.87
C GLU A 40 8.82 17.44 -2.49
N LEU A 41 7.78 16.86 -1.88
CA LEU A 41 7.77 15.46 -1.47
C LEU A 41 7.59 14.50 -2.65
N GLU A 42 6.72 14.86 -3.60
CA GLU A 42 6.35 14.04 -4.76
C GLU A 42 7.57 13.59 -5.59
N PRO A 43 8.51 14.46 -6.01
CA PRO A 43 9.69 14.04 -6.76
C PRO A 43 10.53 13.01 -6.00
N GLY A 44 10.69 13.18 -4.68
CA GLY A 44 11.41 12.21 -3.87
C GLY A 44 10.68 10.88 -3.73
N LEU A 45 9.34 10.90 -3.61
CA LEU A 45 8.52 9.68 -3.62
C LEU A 45 8.55 8.96 -4.97
N MET A 46 8.71 9.69 -6.07
CA MET A 46 8.87 9.15 -7.43
C MET A 46 10.31 8.78 -7.76
N GLY A 47 11.27 9.12 -6.90
CA GLY A 47 12.68 8.78 -7.05
C GLY A 47 12.96 7.27 -7.04
N ARG A 48 14.23 6.93 -7.25
CA ARG A 48 14.70 5.52 -7.34
C ARG A 48 14.75 4.80 -6.00
N ALA A 49 14.87 5.55 -4.89
CA ALA A 49 14.90 5.02 -3.54
C ALA A 49 14.09 5.92 -2.59
N PRO A 50 12.74 5.90 -2.68
CA PRO A 50 11.86 6.70 -1.81
C PRO A 50 12.14 6.48 -0.32
N SER A 51 12.65 5.31 0.06
CA SER A 51 13.01 5.03 1.45
C SER A 51 14.07 5.99 2.01
N ARG A 52 15.04 6.42 1.18
CA ARG A 52 16.09 7.35 1.60
C ARG A 52 15.52 8.72 1.96
N LEU A 53 14.58 9.22 1.16
CA LEU A 53 13.88 10.47 1.44
C LEU A 53 13.19 10.40 2.81
N LEU A 54 12.39 9.37 3.04
CA LEU A 54 11.64 9.22 4.29
C LEU A 54 12.57 9.06 5.49
N ARG A 55 13.69 8.33 5.36
CA ARG A 55 14.70 8.23 6.43
C ARG A 55 15.36 9.57 6.74
N ILE A 56 15.66 10.38 5.73
CA ILE A 56 16.24 11.73 5.94
C ILE A 56 15.21 12.64 6.62
N LEU A 57 13.97 12.67 6.13
CA LEU A 57 12.89 13.45 6.74
C LEU A 57 12.63 13.03 8.19
N ARG A 58 12.66 11.74 8.50
CA ARG A 58 12.53 11.22 9.86
C ARG A 58 13.74 11.61 10.73
N GLY A 59 14.95 11.42 10.21
CA GLY A 59 16.20 11.71 10.92
C GLY A 59 16.37 13.17 11.33
N CYS A 60 15.79 14.11 10.56
CA CYS A 60 15.77 15.53 10.91
C CYS A 60 14.48 16.00 11.59
N GLY A 61 13.54 15.10 11.90
CA GLY A 61 12.26 15.43 12.57
C GLY A 61 11.20 16.06 11.66
N ALA A 62 11.49 16.26 10.37
CA ALA A 62 10.53 16.81 9.42
C ALA A 62 9.33 15.88 9.17
N LEU A 63 9.55 14.56 9.18
CA LEU A 63 8.49 13.58 8.90
C LEU A 63 7.37 13.67 9.95
N GLU A 64 7.71 13.81 11.23
CA GLU A 64 6.74 13.97 12.33
C GLU A 64 5.87 15.23 12.14
N GLN A 65 6.43 16.31 11.60
CA GLN A 65 5.67 17.55 11.38
C GLN A 65 4.78 17.49 10.11
N ILE A 66 5.22 16.79 9.07
CA ILE A 66 4.57 16.79 7.75
C ILE A 66 3.55 15.63 7.61
N LEU A 67 3.94 14.44 8.06
CA LEU A 67 3.19 13.18 7.96
C LEU A 67 3.30 12.42 9.30
N PRO A 68 2.78 12.98 10.41
CA PRO A 68 2.85 12.35 11.73
C PRO A 68 2.25 10.93 11.74
N GLU A 69 1.24 10.68 10.92
CA GLU A 69 0.59 9.38 10.81
C GLU A 69 1.52 8.30 10.21
N VAL A 70 2.45 8.70 9.34
CA VAL A 70 3.47 7.82 8.74
C VAL A 70 4.65 7.68 9.70
N ASP A 71 5.09 8.77 10.33
CA ASP A 71 6.15 8.75 11.33
C ASP A 71 5.83 7.79 12.49
N ALA A 72 4.57 7.77 12.92
CA ALA A 72 4.11 6.90 14.00
C ALA A 72 4.10 5.40 13.67
N LEU A 73 4.27 5.00 12.40
CA LEU A 73 4.32 3.57 12.02
C LEU A 73 5.65 2.91 12.39
N PHE A 74 6.72 3.68 12.49
CA PHE A 74 8.03 3.16 12.89
C PHE A 74 8.00 2.74 14.36
N GLY A 75 8.48 1.54 14.63
CA GLY A 75 8.43 0.87 15.94
C GLY A 75 7.17 0.03 16.15
N VAL A 76 6.21 0.04 15.22
CA VAL A 76 4.95 -0.71 15.36
C VAL A 76 5.14 -2.12 14.81
N PRO A 77 4.95 -3.18 15.62
CA PRO A 77 5.12 -4.55 15.15
C PRO A 77 3.94 -4.99 14.28
N GLN A 78 4.25 -5.68 13.17
CA GLN A 78 3.30 -6.26 12.22
C GLN A 78 3.68 -7.72 11.94
N ILE A 79 2.72 -8.63 11.86
CA ILE A 79 3.02 -10.01 11.44
C ILE A 79 3.35 -10.04 9.96
N SER A 80 4.44 -10.74 9.62
CA SER A 80 4.75 -11.16 8.26
C SER A 80 4.61 -12.67 8.10
N ASP A 81 4.07 -13.12 6.98
CA ASP A 81 3.92 -14.54 6.67
C ASP A 81 5.29 -15.25 6.66
N GLY A 82 5.54 -16.08 7.67
CA GLY A 82 6.72 -16.96 7.76
C GLY A 82 8.03 -16.31 8.20
N LEU A 83 8.05 -15.00 8.47
CA LEU A 83 9.27 -14.26 8.83
C LEU A 83 9.27 -13.67 10.25
N GLY A 84 8.17 -13.82 10.98
CA GLY A 84 8.01 -13.24 12.32
C GLY A 84 7.46 -11.81 12.29
N GLU A 85 7.58 -11.09 13.40
CA GLU A 85 7.17 -9.70 13.51
C GLU A 85 8.17 -8.78 12.79
N VAL A 86 7.66 -7.84 11.99
CA VAL A 86 8.42 -6.80 11.31
C VAL A 86 8.03 -5.43 11.84
N ASP A 87 8.94 -4.46 11.72
CA ASP A 87 8.64 -3.05 11.94
C ASP A 87 7.81 -2.50 10.76
N LEU A 88 6.66 -1.90 11.04
CA LEU A 88 5.73 -1.43 10.02
C LEU A 88 6.26 -0.22 9.24
N GLY A 89 7.08 0.62 9.87
CA GLY A 89 7.78 1.72 9.21
C GLY A 89 8.84 1.20 8.24
N GLU A 90 9.70 0.27 8.67
CA GLU A 90 10.70 -0.36 7.78
C GLU A 90 10.03 -1.16 6.65
N HIS A 91 8.91 -1.81 6.92
CA HIS A 91 8.12 -2.48 5.90
C HIS A 91 7.55 -1.50 4.86
N LEU A 92 7.02 -0.35 5.29
CA LEU A 92 6.56 0.72 4.41
C LEU A 92 7.69 1.24 3.51
N LEU A 93 8.90 1.41 4.05
CA LEU A 93 10.06 1.82 3.28
C LEU A 93 10.40 0.78 2.20
N ALA A 94 10.43 -0.50 2.56
CA ALA A 94 10.71 -1.58 1.61
C ALA A 94 9.65 -1.68 0.51
N ALA A 95 8.36 -1.53 0.84
CA ALA A 95 7.28 -1.58 -0.13
C ALA A 95 7.33 -0.39 -1.11
N LEU A 96 7.75 0.80 -0.67
CA LEU A 96 7.92 1.96 -1.55
C LEU A 96 9.12 1.81 -2.49
N ASP A 97 10.22 1.20 -2.04
CA ASP A 97 11.35 0.88 -2.91
C ASP A 97 10.99 -0.17 -3.96
N GLU A 98 10.14 -1.16 -3.62
CA GLU A 98 9.57 -2.11 -4.60
C GLU A 98 8.68 -1.41 -5.62
N ALA A 99 7.87 -0.43 -5.19
CA ALA A 99 7.09 0.40 -6.09
C ALA A 99 7.99 1.21 -7.03
N ALA A 100 9.15 1.67 -6.55
CA ALA A 100 10.17 2.31 -7.39
C ALA A 100 10.79 1.37 -8.42
N ALA A 101 11.14 0.15 -8.00
CA ALA A 101 11.70 -0.87 -8.90
C ALA A 101 10.72 -1.30 -10.01
N LEU A 102 9.42 -1.25 -9.73
CA LEU A 102 8.34 -1.57 -10.68
C LEU A 102 7.86 -0.37 -11.50
N ASP A 103 8.49 0.80 -11.37
CA ASP A 103 8.06 2.07 -11.99
C ASP A 103 6.58 2.37 -11.73
N ALA A 104 6.14 2.11 -10.49
CA ALA A 104 4.75 2.29 -10.11
C ALA A 104 4.37 3.78 -10.09
N PRO A 105 3.15 4.13 -10.55
CA PRO A 105 2.68 5.50 -10.56
C PRO A 105 2.50 6.03 -9.14
N LEU A 106 2.48 7.35 -9.00
CA LEU A 106 2.37 8.01 -7.70
C LEU A 106 1.13 7.62 -6.90
N SER A 107 0.01 7.28 -7.57
CA SER A 107 -1.19 6.76 -6.92
C SER A 107 -0.93 5.47 -6.12
N VAL A 108 -0.11 4.55 -6.65
CA VAL A 108 0.29 3.31 -5.98
C VAL A 108 1.22 3.63 -4.81
N ARG A 109 2.17 4.55 -5.00
CA ARG A 109 3.12 4.96 -3.94
C ARG A 109 2.40 5.68 -2.80
N PHE A 110 1.42 6.54 -3.10
CA PHE A 110 0.56 7.19 -2.11
C PHE A 110 -0.29 6.17 -1.33
N ALA A 111 -0.87 5.18 -2.01
CA ALA A 111 -1.60 4.10 -1.36
C ALA A 111 -0.69 3.31 -0.39
N LEU A 112 0.52 2.94 -0.81
CA LEU A 112 1.49 2.25 0.05
C LEU A 112 1.94 3.10 1.26
N LEU A 113 2.18 4.40 1.04
CA LEU A 113 2.56 5.34 2.09
C LEU A 113 1.49 5.44 3.19
N THR A 114 0.21 5.30 2.83
CA THR A 114 -0.91 5.64 3.72
C THR A 114 -1.74 4.46 4.19
N MET A 115 -1.78 3.32 3.47
CA MET A 115 -2.75 2.25 3.75
C MET A 115 -2.62 1.61 5.13
N ASN A 116 -1.47 1.76 5.80
CA ASN A 116 -1.22 1.20 7.12
C ASN A 116 -1.35 2.21 8.27
N VAL A 117 -1.66 3.50 8.01
CA VAL A 117 -1.74 4.55 9.06
C VAL A 117 -2.78 4.27 10.14
N GLY A 118 -3.76 3.40 9.91
CA GLY A 118 -4.70 2.96 10.94
C GLY A 118 -4.11 2.06 12.02
N LYS A 119 -2.86 1.59 11.83
CA LYS A 119 -2.19 0.63 12.72
C LYS A 119 -1.32 1.29 13.78
N TYR A 120 -0.91 2.55 13.62
CA TYR A 120 0.15 3.15 14.45
C TYR A 120 -0.18 3.21 15.95
N ASP A 121 -1.45 3.41 16.30
CA ASP A 121 -1.94 3.51 17.69
C ASP A 121 -2.70 2.26 18.14
N SER A 122 -2.37 1.11 17.55
CA SER A 122 -3.04 -0.14 17.92
C SER A 122 -2.77 -0.46 19.40
N PRO A 123 -3.82 -0.69 20.21
CA PRO A 123 -3.65 -1.07 21.61
C PRO A 123 -2.78 -2.32 21.74
N ARG A 124 -1.97 -2.40 22.80
CA ARG A 124 -1.00 -3.48 23.00
C ARG A 124 -1.65 -4.86 23.02
N GLU A 125 -2.86 -4.96 23.56
CA GLU A 125 -3.70 -6.16 23.60
C GLU A 125 -4.23 -6.61 22.23
N HIS A 126 -4.14 -5.75 21.21
CA HIS A 126 -4.54 -6.01 19.84
C HIS A 126 -3.36 -6.16 18.90
N LEU A 127 -2.13 -5.94 19.38
CA LEU A 127 -0.94 -6.24 18.62
C LEU A 127 -0.73 -7.75 18.55
N PRO A 128 -0.20 -8.25 17.42
CA PRO A 128 0.08 -7.58 16.14
C PRO A 128 -1.07 -7.70 15.11
N VAL A 129 -2.32 -7.91 15.55
CA VAL A 129 -3.49 -8.10 14.66
C VAL A 129 -4.11 -6.77 14.23
N HIS A 130 -3.87 -5.70 14.99
CA HIS A 130 -4.36 -4.34 14.72
C HIS A 130 -5.88 -4.28 14.54
N TYR A 131 -6.62 -4.78 15.52
CA TYR A 131 -8.08 -4.76 15.50
C TYR A 131 -8.61 -3.35 15.18
N LYS A 132 -9.59 -3.27 14.26
CA LYS A 132 -10.21 -2.01 13.78
C LYS A 132 -9.27 -0.99 13.13
N HIS A 133 -8.11 -1.41 12.62
CA HIS A 133 -7.23 -0.49 11.89
C HIS A 133 -7.90 0.12 10.66
N ILE A 134 -8.84 -0.57 10.01
CA ILE A 134 -9.61 -0.02 8.88
C ILE A 134 -10.46 1.17 9.33
N GLU A 135 -11.18 1.05 10.45
CA GLU A 135 -12.02 2.12 11.02
C GLU A 135 -11.18 3.35 11.40
N ARG A 136 -9.97 3.13 11.95
CA ARG A 136 -9.04 4.23 12.30
C ARG A 136 -8.32 4.81 11.10
N GLY A 137 -8.00 3.98 10.11
CA GLY A 137 -7.20 4.35 8.95
C GLY A 137 -7.95 5.23 7.95
N ALA A 138 -9.24 4.95 7.71
CA ALA A 138 -10.03 5.67 6.72
C ALA A 138 -10.02 7.22 6.92
N PRO A 139 -10.39 7.76 8.11
CA PRO A 139 -10.38 9.21 8.32
C PRO A 139 -8.96 9.81 8.27
N ARG A 140 -7.91 9.02 8.56
CA ARG A 140 -6.51 9.47 8.45
C ARG A 140 -6.08 9.59 7.00
N ILE A 141 -6.41 8.61 6.16
CA ILE A 141 -6.14 8.65 4.72
C ILE A 141 -6.88 9.84 4.09
N GLU A 142 -8.14 10.05 4.45
CA GLU A 142 -8.92 11.21 4.00
C GLU A 142 -8.28 12.54 4.42
N GLY A 143 -7.88 12.67 5.69
CA GLY A 143 -7.20 13.86 6.19
C GLY A 143 -5.85 14.13 5.52
N ILE A 144 -5.05 13.08 5.26
CA ILE A 144 -3.78 13.20 4.50
C ILE A 144 -4.07 13.65 3.06
N ALA A 145 -5.05 13.02 2.39
CA ALA A 145 -5.41 13.36 1.03
C ALA A 145 -5.90 14.82 0.91
N GLU A 146 -6.75 15.27 1.84
CA GLU A 146 -7.21 16.66 1.89
C GLU A 146 -6.05 17.63 2.17
N ARG A 147 -5.20 17.31 3.16
CA ARG A 147 -4.07 18.15 3.57
C ARG A 147 -3.09 18.41 2.42
N PHE A 148 -2.78 17.39 1.62
CA PHE A 148 -1.86 17.51 0.49
C PHE A 148 -2.53 17.81 -0.85
N GLY A 149 -3.87 17.87 -0.90
CA GLY A 149 -4.61 18.04 -2.16
C GLY A 149 -4.43 16.86 -3.12
N ALA A 150 -4.33 15.64 -2.59
CA ALA A 150 -4.18 14.44 -3.40
C ALA A 150 -5.44 14.21 -4.27
N PRO A 151 -5.27 13.83 -5.56
CA PRO A 151 -6.39 13.46 -6.43
C PRO A 151 -7.33 12.41 -5.82
N ASP A 152 -8.62 12.51 -6.15
CA ASP A 152 -9.65 11.61 -5.63
C ASP A 152 -9.35 10.14 -5.93
N ASP A 153 -8.79 9.83 -7.11
CA ASP A 153 -8.46 8.46 -7.51
C ASP A 153 -7.31 7.86 -6.67
N TRP A 154 -6.41 8.69 -6.13
CA TRP A 154 -5.35 8.23 -5.21
C TRP A 154 -5.92 7.93 -3.83
N ARG A 155 -6.78 8.82 -3.32
CA ARG A 155 -7.50 8.61 -2.06
C ARG A 155 -8.33 7.33 -2.11
N GLU A 156 -9.10 7.14 -3.18
CA GLU A 156 -9.92 5.94 -3.37
C GLU A 156 -9.08 4.66 -3.45
N LEU A 157 -7.93 4.70 -4.14
CA LEU A 157 -7.02 3.55 -4.19
C LEU A 157 -6.42 3.24 -2.81
N ALA A 158 -6.03 4.25 -2.05
CA ALA A 158 -5.50 4.09 -0.70
C ALA A 158 -6.55 3.49 0.27
N LEU A 159 -7.79 3.98 0.21
CA LEU A 159 -8.91 3.44 1.00
C LEU A 159 -9.24 1.99 0.60
N LEU A 160 -9.19 1.68 -0.69
CA LEU A 160 -9.39 0.31 -1.19
C LEU A 160 -8.25 -0.61 -0.72
N ALA A 161 -7.01 -0.14 -0.76
CA ALA A 161 -5.84 -0.89 -0.27
C ALA A 161 -5.95 -1.17 1.24
N LEU A 162 -6.30 -0.16 2.05
CA LEU A 162 -6.57 -0.31 3.48
C LEU A 162 -7.62 -1.40 3.75
N ALA A 163 -8.70 -1.43 2.97
CA ALA A 163 -9.82 -2.35 3.19
C ALA A 163 -9.55 -3.80 2.72
N GLU A 164 -8.82 -3.96 1.61
CA GLU A 164 -8.80 -5.22 0.87
C GLU A 164 -7.40 -5.84 0.69
N CYS A 165 -6.28 -5.13 0.86
CA CYS A 165 -4.94 -5.68 0.58
C CYS A 165 -4.67 -6.99 1.36
N GLU A 166 -4.93 -7.00 2.67
CA GLU A 166 -4.78 -8.21 3.48
C GLU A 166 -5.76 -9.34 3.06
N ARG A 167 -6.94 -8.99 2.53
CA ARG A 167 -7.90 -9.99 2.03
C ARG A 167 -7.42 -10.60 0.72
N VAL A 168 -6.81 -9.80 -0.16
CA VAL A 168 -6.18 -10.25 -1.41
C VAL A 168 -5.05 -11.24 -1.12
N HIS A 169 -4.19 -10.96 -0.13
CA HIS A 169 -3.14 -11.90 0.31
C HIS A 169 -3.70 -13.27 0.72
N ARG A 170 -4.91 -13.31 1.26
CA ARG A 170 -5.60 -14.54 1.69
C ARG A 170 -6.46 -15.20 0.59
N ALA A 171 -6.51 -14.64 -0.62
CA ALA A 171 -7.27 -15.21 -1.73
C ALA A 171 -6.76 -16.61 -2.09
N SER A 172 -7.66 -17.52 -2.47
CA SER A 172 -7.32 -18.92 -2.75
C SER A 172 -8.22 -19.53 -3.81
N GLN A 173 -7.64 -20.40 -4.64
CA GLN A 173 -8.31 -21.07 -5.76
C GLN A 173 -9.45 -22.01 -5.32
N VAL A 174 -9.46 -22.46 -4.05
CA VAL A 174 -10.52 -23.34 -3.54
C VAL A 174 -11.82 -22.60 -3.19
N ARG A 175 -11.85 -21.26 -3.30
CA ARG A 175 -12.96 -20.40 -2.83
C ARG A 175 -13.53 -19.53 -3.96
N ALA A 176 -14.05 -20.15 -5.01
CA ALA A 176 -14.57 -19.44 -6.19
C ALA A 176 -15.65 -18.37 -5.85
N GLY A 177 -16.66 -18.70 -5.04
CA GLY A 177 -17.68 -17.73 -4.62
C GLY A 177 -17.12 -16.51 -3.87
N PRO A 178 -16.31 -16.71 -2.80
CA PRO A 178 -15.63 -15.61 -2.13
C PRO A 178 -14.69 -14.79 -3.04
N VAL A 179 -14.06 -15.41 -4.05
CA VAL A 179 -13.26 -14.71 -5.05
C VAL A 179 -14.14 -13.87 -5.97
N ALA A 180 -15.30 -14.37 -6.41
CA ALA A 180 -16.26 -13.59 -7.20
C ALA A 180 -16.70 -12.32 -6.45
N LEU A 181 -17.13 -12.46 -5.19
CA LEU A 181 -17.50 -11.32 -4.35
C LEU A 181 -16.33 -10.38 -4.06
N MET A 182 -15.10 -10.90 -4.01
CA MET A 182 -13.91 -10.07 -3.89
C MET A 182 -13.74 -9.22 -5.14
N LEU A 183 -13.77 -9.80 -6.34
CA LEU A 183 -13.64 -9.05 -7.60
C LEU A 183 -14.67 -7.91 -7.70
N GLU A 184 -15.89 -8.13 -7.21
CA GLU A 184 -16.92 -7.07 -7.12
C GLU A 184 -16.50 -5.94 -6.17
N ARG A 185 -16.08 -6.26 -4.94
CA ARG A 185 -15.60 -5.24 -3.97
C ARG A 185 -14.37 -4.49 -4.46
N LEU A 186 -13.50 -5.16 -5.21
CA LEU A 186 -12.32 -4.54 -5.82
C LEU A 186 -12.66 -3.65 -7.02
N GLY A 187 -13.93 -3.66 -7.49
CA GLY A 187 -14.35 -2.94 -8.69
C GLY A 187 -13.69 -3.47 -9.96
N ALA A 188 -13.31 -4.76 -9.99
CA ALA A 188 -12.52 -5.35 -11.07
C ALA A 188 -13.24 -5.35 -12.43
N PHE A 189 -14.58 -5.30 -12.41
CA PHE A 189 -15.42 -5.30 -13.61
C PHE A 189 -15.59 -3.91 -14.23
N ASP A 190 -15.70 -2.87 -13.39
CA ASP A 190 -16.10 -1.52 -13.83
C ASP A 190 -14.94 -0.51 -13.79
N ALA A 191 -13.91 -0.77 -12.98
CA ALA A 191 -12.78 0.12 -12.75
C ALA A 191 -11.45 -0.62 -12.91
N ARG A 192 -11.23 -1.19 -14.11
CA ARG A 192 -10.09 -2.08 -14.39
C ARG A 192 -8.73 -1.47 -14.04
N GLU A 193 -8.52 -0.20 -14.36
CA GLU A 193 -7.25 0.47 -14.06
C GLU A 193 -6.99 0.58 -12.55
N ARG A 194 -8.02 0.88 -11.74
CA ARG A 194 -7.89 0.91 -10.28
C ARG A 194 -7.64 -0.47 -9.70
N PHE A 195 -8.26 -1.51 -10.27
CA PHE A 195 -7.97 -2.90 -9.92
C PHE A 195 -6.50 -3.26 -10.23
N ASP A 196 -6.01 -2.93 -11.42
CA ASP A 196 -4.62 -3.22 -11.80
C ASP A 196 -3.63 -2.46 -10.89
N ARG A 197 -3.90 -1.19 -10.57
CA ARG A 197 -3.12 -0.41 -9.58
C ARG A 197 -3.16 -1.04 -8.18
N LEU A 198 -4.32 -1.54 -7.72
CA LEU A 198 -4.41 -2.25 -6.44
C LEU A 198 -3.56 -3.54 -6.45
N MET A 199 -3.53 -4.27 -7.57
CA MET A 199 -2.66 -5.45 -7.70
C MET A 199 -1.18 -5.06 -7.63
N MET A 200 -0.79 -3.89 -8.16
CA MET A 200 0.57 -3.35 -7.96
C MET A 200 0.84 -3.02 -6.50
N VAL A 201 -0.10 -2.37 -5.78
CA VAL A 201 0.02 -2.12 -4.33
C VAL A 201 0.24 -3.44 -3.59
N CYS A 202 -0.61 -4.44 -3.82
CA CYS A 202 -0.52 -5.74 -3.16
C CYS A 202 0.80 -6.46 -3.48
N ALA A 203 1.30 -6.34 -4.72
CA ALA A 203 2.58 -6.92 -5.09
C ALA A 203 3.75 -6.23 -4.37
N CYS A 204 3.77 -4.90 -4.29
CA CYS A 204 4.81 -4.15 -3.58
C CYS A 204 4.80 -4.47 -2.09
N ASP A 205 3.63 -4.51 -1.45
CA ASP A 205 3.44 -4.90 -0.05
C ASP A 205 3.95 -6.34 0.20
N PHE A 206 3.56 -7.29 -0.65
CA PHE A 206 4.06 -8.67 -0.56
C PHE A 206 5.59 -8.75 -0.64
N ARG A 207 6.20 -8.03 -1.58
CA ARG A 207 7.66 -8.02 -1.78
C ARG A 207 8.39 -7.30 -0.64
N GLY A 208 7.82 -6.21 -0.12
CA GLY A 208 8.31 -5.47 1.03
C GLY A 208 8.37 -6.28 2.32
N HIS A 209 7.66 -7.42 2.40
CA HIS A 209 7.86 -8.45 3.43
C HIS A 209 9.08 -9.34 3.19
N GLY A 210 10.12 -8.88 2.49
CA GLY A 210 11.31 -9.69 2.20
C GLY A 210 11.06 -10.81 1.19
N ASN A 211 9.99 -10.71 0.40
CA ASN A 211 9.72 -11.66 -0.69
C ASN A 211 10.39 -11.26 -2.02
N GLY A 212 10.99 -10.07 -2.13
CA GLY A 212 11.86 -9.65 -3.23
C GLY A 212 11.30 -10.00 -4.63
N ASP A 213 12.14 -10.56 -5.50
CA ASP A 213 11.78 -10.92 -6.90
C ASP A 213 10.72 -12.03 -7.05
N LYS A 214 10.15 -12.56 -5.95
CA LYS A 214 9.09 -13.56 -6.05
C LYS A 214 7.88 -12.99 -6.77
N THR A 215 7.33 -13.79 -7.67
CA THR A 215 6.07 -13.48 -8.34
C THR A 215 4.93 -13.45 -7.32
N TYR A 216 4.16 -12.36 -7.30
CA TYR A 216 2.98 -12.25 -6.47
C TYR A 216 1.82 -13.06 -7.07
N ALA A 217 1.69 -14.32 -6.64
CA ALA A 217 0.76 -15.28 -7.24
C ALA A 217 -0.73 -14.89 -7.14
N LYS A 218 -1.10 -14.00 -6.21
CA LYS A 218 -2.51 -13.58 -6.03
C LYS A 218 -2.99 -12.68 -7.15
N ALA A 219 -2.12 -11.84 -7.72
CA ALA A 219 -2.46 -11.04 -8.88
C ALA A 219 -2.82 -11.93 -10.09
N ALA A 220 -2.01 -12.96 -10.37
CA ALA A 220 -2.30 -13.92 -11.44
C ALA A 220 -3.61 -14.69 -11.20
N LEU A 221 -3.83 -15.17 -9.96
CA LEU A 221 -5.06 -15.86 -9.56
C LEU A 221 -6.31 -15.01 -9.81
N LEU A 222 -6.27 -13.73 -9.43
CA LEU A 222 -7.41 -12.83 -9.60
C LEU A 222 -7.59 -12.41 -11.07
N ALA A 223 -6.51 -12.28 -11.83
CA ALA A 223 -6.58 -12.05 -13.28
C ALA A 223 -7.25 -13.22 -14.01
N ASP A 224 -6.89 -14.47 -13.68
CA ASP A 224 -7.52 -15.68 -14.24
C ASP A 224 -9.02 -15.73 -13.89
N ALA A 225 -9.36 -15.42 -12.64
CA ALA A 225 -10.76 -15.36 -12.19
C ALA A 225 -11.55 -14.27 -12.94
N LEU A 226 -10.96 -13.08 -13.12
CA LEU A 226 -11.57 -11.99 -13.86
C LEU A 226 -11.79 -12.36 -15.33
N ALA A 227 -10.81 -13.01 -15.97
CA ALA A 227 -10.94 -13.48 -17.34
C ALA A 227 -12.06 -14.53 -17.49
N ALA A 228 -12.21 -15.42 -16.52
CA ALA A 228 -13.30 -16.40 -16.50
C ALA A 228 -14.68 -15.73 -16.42
N CYS A 229 -14.81 -14.71 -15.57
CA CYS A 229 -16.04 -13.92 -15.47
C CYS A 229 -16.33 -13.09 -16.74
N ALA A 230 -15.30 -12.64 -17.46
CA ALA A 230 -15.49 -11.89 -18.70
C ALA A 230 -15.95 -12.78 -19.88
N ALA A 231 -15.85 -14.10 -19.75
CA ALA A 231 -16.24 -15.05 -20.79
C ALA A 231 -17.71 -15.50 -20.73
N ILE A 232 -18.48 -15.01 -19.75
CA ILE A 232 -19.90 -15.35 -19.55
C ILE A 232 -20.80 -14.12 -19.76
N GLU A 233 -22.02 -14.34 -20.25
CA GLU A 233 -23.01 -13.27 -20.42
C GLU A 233 -23.77 -12.97 -19.12
N ASP A 234 -24.03 -13.99 -18.30
CA ASP A 234 -24.71 -13.85 -17.00
C ASP A 234 -23.75 -13.28 -15.96
N THR A 235 -24.02 -12.04 -15.53
CA THR A 235 -23.18 -11.33 -14.55
C THR A 235 -23.60 -11.56 -13.10
N SER A 236 -24.51 -12.50 -12.82
CA SER A 236 -24.89 -12.85 -11.46
C SER A 236 -23.70 -13.40 -10.65
N ALA A 237 -23.76 -13.24 -9.32
CA ALA A 237 -22.72 -13.73 -8.43
C ALA A 237 -22.56 -15.25 -8.54
N GLU A 238 -23.66 -15.98 -8.72
CA GLU A 238 -23.69 -17.42 -8.93
C GLU A 238 -22.99 -17.83 -10.23
N ALA A 239 -23.29 -17.17 -11.35
CA ALA A 239 -22.67 -17.46 -12.63
C ALA A 239 -21.17 -17.14 -12.64
N ARG A 240 -20.77 -16.01 -12.06
CA ARG A 240 -19.37 -15.63 -11.85
C ARG A 240 -18.63 -16.67 -11.00
N ALA A 241 -19.22 -17.11 -9.90
CA ALA A 241 -18.64 -18.14 -9.03
C ALA A 241 -18.46 -19.47 -9.77
N ALA A 242 -19.42 -19.88 -10.60
CA ALA A 242 -19.33 -21.09 -11.40
C ALA A 242 -18.21 -21.00 -12.46
N ALA A 243 -18.11 -19.87 -13.17
CA ALA A 243 -17.05 -19.63 -14.16
C ALA A 243 -15.65 -19.66 -13.52
N ILE A 244 -15.48 -19.01 -12.37
CA ILE A 244 -14.23 -19.04 -11.61
C ILE A 244 -13.90 -20.47 -11.14
N ALA A 245 -14.90 -21.22 -10.66
CA ALA A 245 -14.69 -22.59 -10.21
C ALA A 245 -14.19 -23.50 -11.34
N ALA A 246 -14.76 -23.34 -12.54
CA ALA A 246 -14.33 -24.05 -13.75
C ALA A 246 -12.88 -23.67 -14.13
N ALA A 247 -12.55 -22.38 -14.15
CA ALA A 247 -11.20 -21.89 -14.45
C ALA A 247 -10.15 -22.39 -13.44
N PHE A 248 -10.50 -22.44 -12.16
CA PHE A 248 -9.63 -22.95 -11.09
C PHE A 248 -9.52 -24.48 -11.07
N ARG A 249 -10.23 -25.20 -11.96
CA ARG A 249 -10.35 -26.67 -11.93
C ARG A 249 -10.79 -27.18 -10.55
N SER A 250 -11.65 -26.42 -9.88
CA SER A 250 -12.15 -26.76 -8.55
C SER A 250 -13.12 -27.94 -8.65
N GLN A 251 -12.67 -29.13 -8.22
CA GLN A 251 -13.48 -30.36 -8.19
C GLN A 251 -14.73 -30.26 -7.29
N ARG A 252 -14.90 -29.17 -6.53
CA ARG A 252 -16.08 -28.98 -5.67
C ARG A 252 -17.35 -28.60 -6.44
N TRP A 253 -17.22 -28.21 -7.71
CA TRP A 253 -18.31 -27.75 -8.58
C TRP A 253 -18.49 -28.58 -9.87
N SER A 254 -17.73 -29.67 -10.03
CA SER A 254 -18.02 -30.64 -11.10
C SER A 254 -19.36 -31.31 -10.78
N SER A 255 -20.40 -30.93 -11.51
CA SER A 255 -21.71 -31.57 -11.52
C SER A 255 -21.69 -32.97 -12.18
N GLU A 256 -20.57 -33.69 -12.08
CA GLU A 256 -20.48 -35.11 -12.39
C GLU A 256 -20.75 -35.90 -11.11
N THR A 257 -22.03 -36.13 -10.83
CA THR A 257 -22.45 -37.30 -10.07
C THR A 257 -22.01 -38.55 -10.84
N ALA A 258 -21.09 -39.31 -10.25
CA ALA A 258 -20.72 -40.66 -10.69
C ALA A 258 -21.90 -41.63 -10.65
#